data_AF-A0A4P6MF75-F1
#
_entry.id   AF-A0A4P6MF75-F1
#
_cell.length_a   1.000
_cell.length_b   1.000
_cell.length_c   1.000
_cell.angle_alpha   90.00
_cell.angle_beta   90.00
_cell.angle_gamma   90.00
#
_symmetry.space_group_name_H-M   'P 1'
#
loop_
_entity.id
_entity.type
_entity.pdbx_description
1 polymer ?
#
loop_
_entity_poly.entity_id
_entity_poly.type
_entity_poly.pdbx_seq_one_letter_code
_entity_poly.pdbx_strand_id
1 'polypeptide(L)'
;MTVTELTPDEVLGYCRTSLGMGIEPSELDDILLAGLLRRAAGIHCPCSRAALRAALTESLAYLQSDLGTLADRLDDLIEAMIVAGDLLELSDVATDDPDVRGTWVFAAPPSFVVRRTGSIFLTGITPDQDVFLPEHLARRVVRSHVTQFIAPESGEDLIEQLIAHGLHQLSEAVWLRSPKAQAPEQLIQRFENQLASQPTCGPVSGLEILDRDTKVTYYRGRWGAPREHTGTFVARRPQEFGAPLWSFAELVNGTLKRIVDLPPKHFRWRGCDAAWHLQMAIDCIAGQPQQYRRSATEAGIRFDFFSPLPLWAQRRLMVFGQERPRSRSLFAYEIPVAEAAEEEKNLKENLWLVPTDA
;
A
#
# COMPACT_ATOMS: atom_id res chain seq x y z
N MET A 1 -30.12 -35.58 10.36
CA MET A 1 -29.10 -34.55 10.06
C MET A 1 -27.90 -34.90 10.93
N THR A 2 -26.86 -35.49 10.33
CA THR A 2 -25.63 -35.87 11.04
C THR A 2 -24.69 -34.66 11.01
N VAL A 3 -24.44 -34.06 12.18
CA VAL A 3 -23.42 -33.02 12.33
C VAL A 3 -22.07 -33.73 12.39
N THR A 4 -21.16 -33.39 11.47
CA THR A 4 -19.80 -33.94 11.43
C THR A 4 -18.84 -32.83 11.86
N GLU A 5 -17.95 -33.12 12.80
CA GLU A 5 -16.91 -32.19 13.22
C GLU A 5 -15.84 -32.11 12.12
N LEU A 6 -15.47 -30.89 11.72
CA LEU A 6 -14.41 -30.64 10.75
C LEU A 6 -13.12 -30.31 11.48
N THR A 7 -12.01 -30.85 10.98
CA THR A 7 -10.66 -30.48 11.40
C THR A 7 -10.27 -29.11 10.83
N PRO A 8 -9.30 -28.40 11.45
CA PRO A 8 -8.78 -27.14 10.90
C PRO A 8 -8.33 -27.24 9.43
N ASP A 9 -7.66 -28.34 9.07
CA ASP A 9 -7.16 -28.57 7.71
C ASP A 9 -8.30 -28.74 6.69
N GLU A 10 -9.39 -29.41 7.09
CA GLU A 10 -10.59 -29.55 6.24
C GLU A 10 -11.26 -28.19 6.02
N VAL A 11 -11.31 -27.34 7.04
CA VAL A 11 -11.84 -25.97 6.92
C VAL A 11 -10.97 -25.15 5.96
N LEU A 12 -9.64 -25.19 6.11
CA LEU A 12 -8.71 -24.49 5.22
C LEU A 12 -8.82 -24.98 3.77
N GLY A 13 -8.91 -26.30 3.57
CA GLY A 13 -9.13 -26.90 2.25
C GLY A 13 -10.45 -26.46 1.60
N TYR A 14 -11.52 -26.37 2.39
CA TYR A 14 -12.80 -25.86 1.93
C TYR A 14 -12.70 -24.37 1.53
N CYS A 15 -12.07 -23.55 2.36
CA CYS A 15 -11.86 -22.13 2.06
C CYS A 15 -11.10 -21.95 0.74
N ARG A 16 -9.98 -22.66 0.54
CA ARG A 16 -9.21 -22.61 -0.71
C ARG A 16 -10.01 -23.03 -1.93
N THR A 17 -10.76 -24.12 -1.82
CA THR A 17 -11.62 -24.61 -2.90
C THR A 17 -12.68 -23.56 -3.26
N SER A 18 -13.35 -22.98 -2.26
CA SER A 18 -14.37 -21.96 -2.45
C SER A 18 -13.85 -20.66 -3.07
N LEU A 19 -12.53 -20.41 -2.98
CA LEU A 19 -11.85 -19.23 -3.55
C LEU A 19 -11.14 -19.55 -4.88
N GLY A 20 -11.28 -20.78 -5.39
CA GLY A 20 -10.66 -21.23 -6.64
C GLY A 20 -9.13 -21.32 -6.56
N MET A 21 -8.58 -21.68 -5.40
CA MET A 21 -7.14 -21.77 -5.13
C MET A 21 -6.58 -23.22 -5.12
N GLY A 22 -7.41 -24.23 -5.39
CA GLY A 22 -7.02 -25.65 -5.31
C GLY A 22 -7.11 -26.25 -3.91
N ILE A 23 -6.67 -27.50 -3.74
CA ILE A 23 -6.83 -28.32 -2.51
C ILE A 23 -5.48 -28.60 -1.82
N GLU A 24 -4.42 -27.86 -2.14
CA GLU A 24 -3.16 -28.09 -1.41
C GLU A 24 -3.34 -27.72 0.07
N PRO A 25 -2.97 -28.61 1.00
CA PRO A 25 -2.99 -28.31 2.42
C PRO A 25 -1.92 -27.26 2.66
N SER A 26 -2.35 -26.00 2.77
CA SER A 26 -1.48 -24.94 3.22
C SER A 26 -1.99 -24.43 4.55
N GLU A 27 -1.03 -23.98 5.34
CA GLU A 27 -1.25 -23.08 6.45
C GLU A 27 -2.05 -21.84 6.01
N LEU A 28 -2.54 -21.08 6.97
CA LEU A 28 -3.18 -19.79 6.75
C LEU A 28 -2.18 -18.76 6.18
N ASP A 29 -1.92 -18.83 4.88
CA ASP A 29 -0.98 -17.98 4.16
C ASP A 29 -1.62 -16.65 3.68
N ASP A 30 -0.78 -15.74 3.17
CA ASP A 30 -1.25 -14.42 2.73
C ASP A 30 -2.18 -14.49 1.52
N ILE A 31 -2.02 -15.51 0.67
CA ILE A 31 -2.84 -15.68 -0.53
C ILE A 31 -4.27 -16.05 -0.13
N LEU A 32 -4.40 -17.00 0.80
CA LEU A 32 -5.69 -17.40 1.37
C LEU A 32 -6.34 -16.24 2.14
N LEU A 33 -5.57 -15.58 3.02
CA LEU A 33 -6.06 -14.41 3.76
C LEU A 33 -6.53 -13.28 2.83
N ALA A 34 -5.80 -12.98 1.76
CA ALA A 34 -6.21 -11.99 0.77
C ALA A 34 -7.49 -12.39 0.04
N GLY A 35 -7.68 -13.69 -0.28
CA GLY A 35 -8.92 -14.18 -0.86
C GLY A 35 -10.12 -14.06 0.09
N LEU A 36 -9.91 -14.42 1.36
CA LEU A 36 -10.94 -14.27 2.40
C LEU A 36 -11.27 -12.79 2.65
N LEU A 37 -10.26 -11.90 2.66
CA LEU A 37 -10.45 -10.46 2.76
C LEU A 37 -11.27 -9.90 1.60
N ARG A 38 -11.00 -10.32 0.36
CA ARG A 38 -11.85 -9.94 -0.78
C ARG A 38 -13.29 -10.37 -0.59
N ARG A 39 -13.52 -11.61 -0.14
CA ARG A 39 -14.87 -12.11 0.11
C ARG A 39 -15.57 -11.34 1.24
N ALA A 40 -14.89 -11.08 2.35
CA ALA A 40 -15.43 -10.30 3.46
C ALA A 40 -15.73 -8.86 3.03
N ALA A 41 -14.84 -8.23 2.26
CA ALA A 41 -15.05 -6.90 1.73
C ALA A 41 -16.26 -6.83 0.77
N GLY A 42 -16.46 -7.85 -0.07
CA GLY A 42 -17.64 -7.95 -0.94
C GLY A 42 -18.98 -8.05 -0.19
N ILE A 43 -18.95 -8.47 1.09
CA ILE A 43 -20.13 -8.58 1.96
C ILE A 43 -20.31 -7.33 2.84
N HIS A 44 -19.20 -6.82 3.39
CA HIS A 44 -19.24 -5.82 4.44
C HIS A 44 -18.98 -4.39 3.96
N CYS A 45 -18.40 -4.19 2.77
CA CYS A 45 -18.17 -2.83 2.29
C CYS A 45 -19.50 -2.15 1.92
N PRO A 46 -19.67 -0.85 2.21
CA PRO A 46 -18.67 0.03 2.84
C PRO A 46 -18.58 -0.17 4.36
N CYS A 47 -17.36 -0.19 4.90
CA CYS A 47 -17.11 -0.33 6.35
C CYS A 47 -15.79 0.32 6.79
N SER A 48 -15.47 0.30 8.09
CA SER A 48 -14.14 0.72 8.57
C SER A 48 -13.12 -0.40 8.42
N ARG A 49 -11.82 -0.06 8.34
CA ARG A 49 -10.72 -1.05 8.32
C ARG A 49 -10.78 -1.99 9.53
N ALA A 50 -11.09 -1.44 10.71
CA ALA A 50 -11.23 -2.19 11.94
C ALA A 50 -12.39 -3.20 11.90
N ALA A 51 -13.53 -2.82 11.31
CA ALA A 51 -14.66 -3.73 11.14
C ALA A 51 -14.34 -4.87 10.16
N LEU A 52 -13.71 -4.57 9.03
CA LEU A 52 -13.29 -5.59 8.06
C LEU A 52 -12.29 -6.58 8.68
N ARG A 53 -11.29 -6.07 9.42
CA ARG A 53 -10.33 -6.90 10.15
C ARG A 53 -11.01 -7.77 11.20
N ALA A 54 -11.86 -7.18 12.04
CA ALA A 54 -12.57 -7.88 13.10
C ALA A 54 -13.41 -9.06 12.55
N ALA A 55 -14.12 -8.83 11.44
CA ALA A 55 -14.92 -9.87 10.78
C ALA A 55 -14.10 -11.13 10.44
N LEU A 56 -12.87 -10.97 9.94
CA LEU A 56 -11.99 -12.12 9.68
C LEU A 56 -11.32 -12.67 10.94
N THR A 57 -10.83 -11.82 11.84
CA THR A 57 -10.19 -12.28 13.09
C THR A 57 -11.15 -13.16 13.89
N GLU A 58 -12.43 -12.77 13.98
CA GLU A 58 -13.47 -13.55 14.65
C GLU A 58 -13.77 -14.86 13.90
N SER A 59 -13.90 -14.81 12.56
CA SER A 59 -14.18 -15.99 11.73
C SER A 59 -13.05 -17.04 11.76
N LEU A 60 -11.81 -16.60 11.97
CA LEU A 60 -10.61 -17.45 11.94
C LEU A 60 -10.09 -17.78 13.34
N ALA A 61 -10.82 -17.41 14.41
CA ALA A 61 -10.33 -17.50 15.79
C ALA A 61 -9.96 -18.93 16.24
N TYR A 62 -10.55 -19.95 15.61
CA TYR A 62 -10.28 -21.36 15.90
C TYR A 62 -9.23 -21.99 14.97
N LEU A 63 -8.75 -21.25 13.97
CA LEU A 63 -7.72 -21.70 13.01
C LEU A 63 -6.34 -21.10 13.31
N GLN A 64 -6.28 -20.06 14.14
CA GLN A 64 -5.04 -19.39 14.52
C GLN A 64 -4.99 -19.19 16.04
N SER A 65 -3.87 -19.57 16.65
CA SER A 65 -3.70 -19.48 18.11
C SER A 65 -3.40 -18.08 18.61
N ASP A 66 -2.72 -17.26 17.79
CA ASP A 66 -2.41 -15.86 18.11
C ASP A 66 -3.23 -14.89 17.26
N LEU A 67 -4.33 -14.41 17.85
CA LEU A 67 -5.24 -13.44 17.22
C LEU A 67 -4.60 -12.06 17.05
N GLY A 68 -3.62 -11.69 17.88
CA GLY A 68 -2.91 -10.42 17.76
C GLY A 68 -2.05 -10.40 16.51
N THR A 69 -1.25 -11.45 16.32
CA THR A 69 -0.44 -11.63 15.10
C THR A 69 -1.33 -11.71 13.84
N LEU A 70 -2.49 -12.36 13.91
CA LEU A 70 -3.45 -12.39 12.80
C LEU A 70 -4.00 -11.00 12.48
N ALA A 71 -4.39 -10.25 13.50
CA ALA A 71 -4.93 -8.90 13.33
C ALA A 71 -3.93 -7.95 12.66
N ASP A 72 -2.67 -7.96 13.10
CA ASP A 72 -1.61 -7.14 12.50
C ASP A 72 -1.38 -7.52 11.02
N ARG A 73 -1.35 -8.83 10.73
CA ARG A 73 -1.20 -9.35 9.37
C ARG A 73 -2.38 -8.98 8.46
N LEU A 74 -3.60 -8.98 8.98
CA LEU A 74 -4.79 -8.53 8.25
C LEU A 74 -4.76 -7.02 7.99
N ASP A 75 -4.27 -6.21 8.93
CA ASP A 75 -4.10 -4.77 8.74
C ASP A 75 -3.10 -4.46 7.60
N ASP A 76 -1.99 -5.20 7.55
CA ASP A 76 -1.00 -5.14 6.47
C ASP A 76 -1.61 -5.57 5.11
N LEU A 77 -2.42 -6.61 5.08
CA LEU A 77 -3.09 -7.07 3.86
C LEU A 77 -4.17 -6.09 3.37
N ILE A 78 -4.94 -5.47 4.28
CA ILE A 78 -5.90 -4.42 3.92
C ILE A 78 -5.17 -3.24 3.28
N GLU A 79 -4.04 -2.82 3.84
CA GLU A 79 -3.18 -1.79 3.26
C GLU A 79 -2.72 -2.19 1.86
N ALA A 80 -2.20 -3.41 1.72
CA ALA A 80 -1.75 -3.94 0.43
C ALA A 80 -2.89 -4.03 -0.60
N MET A 81 -4.12 -4.34 -0.19
CA MET A 81 -5.29 -4.35 -1.08
C MET A 81 -5.71 -2.94 -1.53
N ILE A 82 -5.55 -1.92 -0.68
CA ILE A 82 -5.72 -0.52 -1.07
C ILE A 82 -4.65 -0.12 -2.11
N VAL A 83 -3.40 -0.56 -1.92
CA VAL A 83 -2.34 -0.34 -2.91
C VAL A 83 -2.65 -1.09 -4.21
N ALA A 84 -3.06 -2.35 -4.14
CA ALA A 84 -3.40 -3.19 -5.28
C ALA A 84 -4.59 -2.65 -6.07
N GLY A 85 -5.50 -1.94 -5.41
CA GLY A 85 -6.68 -1.35 -6.02
C GLY A 85 -8.00 -2.05 -5.73
N ASP A 86 -7.96 -3.12 -4.94
CA ASP A 86 -9.15 -3.90 -4.59
C ASP A 86 -10.05 -3.13 -3.63
N LEU A 87 -9.44 -2.30 -2.77
CA LEU A 87 -10.12 -1.43 -1.83
C LEU A 87 -9.83 0.05 -2.15
N LEU A 88 -10.85 0.88 -1.96
CA LEU A 88 -10.76 2.34 -2.03
C LEU A 88 -10.90 2.90 -0.62
N GLU A 89 -9.94 3.71 -0.21
CA GLU A 89 -9.97 4.41 1.09
C GLU A 89 -10.57 5.80 0.91
N LEU A 90 -11.62 6.12 1.68
CA LEU A 90 -12.23 7.44 1.74
C LEU A 90 -12.11 7.98 3.16
N SER A 91 -11.32 9.04 3.31
CA SER A 91 -11.20 9.80 4.56
C SER A 91 -12.33 10.84 4.65
N ASP A 92 -12.70 11.21 5.88
CA ASP A 92 -13.72 12.23 6.17
C ASP A 92 -15.13 11.90 5.62
N VAL A 93 -15.55 10.62 5.69
CA VAL A 93 -16.94 10.26 5.41
C VAL A 93 -17.81 10.82 6.53
N ALA A 94 -18.68 11.77 6.20
CA ALA A 94 -19.69 12.28 7.12
C ALA A 94 -20.68 11.15 7.43
N THR A 95 -20.61 10.61 8.63
CA THR A 95 -21.68 9.79 9.20
C THR A 95 -22.75 10.71 9.80
N ASP A 96 -23.95 10.17 10.06
CA ASP A 96 -25.01 10.91 10.75
C ASP A 96 -24.57 11.43 12.13
N ASP A 97 -23.50 10.86 12.69
CA ASP A 97 -22.74 11.41 13.79
C ASP A 97 -21.57 12.28 13.25
N PRO A 98 -21.62 13.62 13.40
CA PRO A 98 -20.56 14.51 12.94
C PRO A 98 -19.24 14.38 13.71
N ASP A 99 -19.23 13.68 14.86
CA ASP A 99 -18.02 13.43 15.65
C ASP A 99 -17.30 12.14 15.23
N VAL A 100 -17.95 11.26 14.46
CA VAL A 100 -17.33 10.03 13.93
C VAL A 100 -16.71 10.30 12.55
N ARG A 101 -15.52 10.91 12.55
CA ARG A 101 -14.66 10.91 11.36
C ARG A 101 -13.92 9.58 11.23
N GLY A 102 -14.57 8.62 10.60
CA GLY A 102 -13.95 7.33 10.27
C GLY A 102 -13.26 7.37 8.90
N THR A 103 -12.14 6.66 8.77
CA THR A 103 -11.64 6.25 7.45
C THR A 103 -12.41 5.00 7.03
N TRP A 104 -13.16 5.11 5.93
CA TRP A 104 -13.96 4.02 5.38
C TRP A 104 -13.25 3.37 4.19
N VAL A 105 -13.48 2.07 4.03
CA VAL A 105 -13.06 1.31 2.86
C VAL A 105 -14.26 0.89 2.05
N PHE A 106 -14.10 0.94 0.72
CA PHE A 106 -15.09 0.53 -0.27
C PHE A 106 -14.46 -0.54 -1.17
N ALA A 107 -15.24 -1.54 -1.58
CA ALA A 107 -14.86 -2.45 -2.65
C ALA A 107 -14.75 -1.69 -3.97
N ALA A 108 -13.59 -1.75 -4.64
CA ALA A 108 -13.46 -1.22 -5.99
C ALA A 108 -14.16 -2.14 -7.00
N PRO A 109 -14.76 -1.62 -8.08
CA PRO A 109 -15.41 -2.46 -9.09
C PRO A 109 -14.37 -3.35 -9.80
N PRO A 110 -14.74 -4.60 -10.18
CA PRO A 110 -13.86 -5.49 -10.95
C PRO A 110 -13.32 -4.81 -12.20
N SER A 111 -12.00 -4.78 -12.30
CA SER A 111 -11.26 -4.01 -13.29
C SER A 111 -9.97 -4.72 -13.66
N PHE A 112 -9.35 -4.30 -14.76
CA PHE A 112 -8.06 -4.85 -15.17
C PHE A 112 -7.15 -3.82 -15.83
N VAL A 113 -5.84 -4.09 -15.78
CA VAL A 113 -4.79 -3.28 -16.43
C VAL A 113 -3.96 -4.21 -17.31
N VAL A 114 -3.78 -3.83 -18.57
CA VAL A 114 -2.95 -4.58 -19.52
C VAL A 114 -1.50 -4.16 -19.34
N ARG A 115 -0.61 -5.11 -19.05
CA ARG A 115 0.83 -4.88 -18.97
C ARG A 115 1.45 -4.86 -20.37
N ARG A 116 2.64 -4.26 -20.49
CA ARG A 116 3.41 -4.23 -21.74
C ARG A 116 3.80 -5.63 -22.24
N THR A 117 3.97 -6.57 -21.31
CA THR A 117 4.22 -8.00 -21.62
C THR A 117 2.99 -8.74 -22.14
N GLY A 118 1.81 -8.11 -22.19
CA GLY A 118 0.54 -8.71 -22.61
C GLY A 118 -0.21 -9.43 -21.50
N SER A 119 0.43 -9.71 -20.36
CA SER A 119 -0.27 -10.21 -19.16
C SER A 119 -1.17 -9.13 -18.57
N ILE A 120 -2.24 -9.55 -17.90
CA ILE A 120 -3.27 -8.67 -17.36
C ILE A 120 -3.26 -8.76 -15.84
N PHE A 121 -3.18 -7.60 -15.19
CA PHE A 121 -3.38 -7.46 -13.76
C PHE A 121 -4.87 -7.27 -13.46
N LEU A 122 -5.40 -8.08 -12.55
CA LEU A 122 -6.79 -8.03 -12.12
C LEU A 122 -6.89 -7.32 -10.78
N THR A 123 -7.90 -6.46 -10.64
CA THR A 123 -8.17 -5.73 -9.40
C THR A 123 -9.66 -5.50 -9.21
N GLY A 124 -10.04 -5.13 -7.99
CA GLY A 124 -11.42 -4.93 -7.59
C GLY A 124 -12.03 -6.17 -6.97
N ILE A 125 -13.21 -5.99 -6.41
CA ILE A 125 -13.92 -6.97 -5.61
C ILE A 125 -15.35 -7.02 -6.11
N THR A 126 -15.85 -8.23 -6.33
CA THR A 126 -17.27 -8.42 -6.67
C THR A 126 -18.09 -8.49 -5.37
N PRO A 127 -19.22 -7.77 -5.27
CA PRO A 127 -20.12 -7.88 -4.14
C PRO A 127 -20.70 -9.29 -3.97
N ASP A 128 -21.26 -9.57 -2.78
CA ASP A 128 -22.14 -10.72 -2.51
C ASP A 128 -21.56 -12.12 -2.82
N GLN A 129 -20.22 -12.25 -2.80
CA GLN A 129 -19.49 -13.49 -3.10
C GLN A 129 -19.62 -13.99 -4.55
N ASP A 130 -20.08 -13.15 -5.47
CA ASP A 130 -20.20 -13.53 -6.88
C ASP A 130 -18.82 -13.79 -7.52
N VAL A 131 -18.82 -14.69 -8.51
CA VAL A 131 -17.66 -15.01 -9.33
C VAL A 131 -17.84 -14.34 -10.69
N PHE A 132 -17.06 -13.28 -10.94
CA PHE A 132 -17.16 -12.51 -12.19
C PHE A 132 -16.36 -13.11 -13.35
N LEU A 133 -15.42 -14.03 -13.07
CA LEU A 133 -14.65 -14.74 -14.11
C LEU A 133 -15.25 -16.12 -14.37
N PRO A 134 -15.46 -16.52 -15.64
CA PRO A 134 -15.83 -17.89 -15.96
C PRO A 134 -14.74 -18.85 -15.49
N GLU A 135 -15.12 -20.09 -15.18
CA GLU A 135 -14.24 -21.08 -14.55
C GLU A 135 -12.92 -21.30 -15.32
N HIS A 136 -12.97 -21.30 -16.65
CA HIS A 136 -11.78 -21.47 -17.48
C HIS A 136 -10.76 -20.32 -17.33
N LEU A 137 -11.22 -19.06 -17.15
CA LEU A 137 -10.33 -17.93 -16.85
C LEU A 137 -9.88 -17.96 -15.39
N ALA A 138 -10.79 -18.27 -14.46
CA ALA A 138 -10.49 -18.31 -13.03
C ALA A 138 -9.37 -19.30 -12.68
N ARG A 139 -9.33 -20.46 -13.35
CA ARG A 139 -8.27 -21.48 -13.19
C ARG A 139 -6.89 -21.02 -13.67
N ARG A 140 -6.83 -20.02 -14.55
CA ARG A 140 -5.58 -19.46 -15.10
C ARG A 140 -5.03 -18.30 -14.26
N VAL A 141 -5.79 -17.83 -13.26
CA VAL A 141 -5.37 -16.71 -12.41
C VAL A 141 -4.22 -17.13 -11.50
N VAL A 142 -3.06 -16.52 -11.74
CA VAL A 142 -1.89 -16.61 -10.88
C VAL A 142 -2.03 -15.60 -9.75
N ARG A 143 -1.90 -16.07 -8.51
CA ARG A 143 -2.02 -15.25 -7.30
C ARG A 143 -0.65 -15.14 -6.63
N SER A 144 -0.31 -13.93 -6.18
CA SER A 144 0.93 -13.68 -5.45
C SER A 144 0.67 -12.62 -4.39
N HIS A 145 0.75 -12.98 -3.10
CA HIS A 145 0.33 -12.09 -2.02
C HIS A 145 -1.10 -11.57 -2.26
N VAL A 146 -1.31 -10.25 -2.32
CA VAL A 146 -2.60 -9.64 -2.67
C VAL A 146 -2.81 -9.42 -4.17
N THR A 147 -1.90 -9.84 -5.06
CA THR A 147 -2.01 -9.54 -6.51
C THR A 147 -2.54 -10.73 -7.32
N GLN A 148 -3.22 -10.42 -8.43
CA GLN A 148 -3.82 -11.41 -9.32
C GLN A 148 -3.47 -11.10 -10.78
N PHE A 149 -3.01 -12.11 -11.52
CA PHE A 149 -2.58 -11.99 -12.91
C PHE A 149 -3.17 -13.09 -13.78
N ILE A 150 -3.40 -12.77 -15.04
CA ILE A 150 -3.75 -13.76 -16.06
C ILE A 150 -2.97 -13.43 -17.35
N ALA A 151 -2.33 -14.45 -17.92
CA ALA A 151 -1.61 -14.31 -19.19
C ALA A 151 -2.50 -14.78 -20.35
N PRO A 152 -2.48 -14.10 -21.51
CA PRO A 152 -3.20 -14.55 -22.69
C PRO A 152 -2.61 -15.85 -23.25
N GLU A 153 -3.48 -16.73 -23.73
CA GLU A 153 -3.09 -17.90 -24.51
C GLU A 153 -2.80 -17.51 -25.98
N SER A 154 -2.13 -18.39 -26.72
CA SER A 154 -1.78 -18.13 -28.11
C SER A 154 -3.03 -17.94 -28.97
N GLY A 155 -3.19 -16.75 -29.57
CA GLY A 155 -4.33 -16.40 -30.42
C GLY A 155 -5.59 -15.97 -29.68
N GLU A 156 -5.52 -15.84 -28.35
CA GLU A 156 -6.64 -15.42 -27.52
C GLU A 156 -6.79 -13.90 -27.48
N ASP A 157 -8.00 -13.39 -27.68
CA ASP A 157 -8.35 -12.02 -27.29
C ASP A 157 -8.88 -12.02 -25.85
N LEU A 158 -7.95 -11.98 -24.89
CA LEU A 158 -8.28 -11.99 -23.48
C LEU A 158 -8.94 -10.68 -23.03
N ILE A 159 -8.61 -9.56 -23.69
CA ILE A 159 -9.17 -8.25 -23.35
C ILE A 159 -10.66 -8.22 -23.67
N GLU A 160 -11.06 -8.66 -24.87
CA GLU A 160 -12.46 -8.73 -25.28
C GLU A 160 -13.27 -9.64 -24.35
N GLN A 161 -12.73 -10.80 -23.97
CA GLN A 161 -13.39 -11.72 -23.03
C GLN A 161 -13.62 -11.07 -21.65
N LEU A 162 -12.61 -10.40 -21.08
CA LEU A 162 -12.76 -9.74 -19.79
C LEU A 162 -13.81 -8.61 -19.84
N ILE A 163 -13.84 -7.83 -20.92
CA ILE A 163 -14.87 -6.80 -21.12
C ILE A 163 -16.26 -7.43 -21.24
N ALA A 164 -16.40 -8.53 -21.99
CA ALA A 164 -17.66 -9.26 -22.14
C ALA A 164 -18.18 -9.83 -20.80
N HIS A 165 -17.29 -10.09 -19.84
CA HIS A 165 -17.62 -10.49 -18.47
C HIS A 165 -17.81 -9.31 -17.51
N GLY A 166 -17.86 -8.08 -18.01
CA GLY A 166 -18.22 -6.90 -17.23
C GLY A 166 -17.06 -6.25 -16.48
N LEU A 167 -15.81 -6.67 -16.70
CA LEU A 167 -14.66 -5.97 -16.13
C LEU A 167 -14.39 -4.66 -16.86
N HIS A 168 -13.98 -3.65 -16.10
CA HIS A 168 -13.54 -2.38 -16.66
C HIS A 168 -12.04 -2.37 -16.97
N GLN A 169 -11.68 -2.06 -18.21
CA GLN A 169 -10.28 -1.79 -18.56
C GLN A 169 -9.87 -0.42 -18.01
N LEU A 170 -8.89 -0.40 -17.12
CA LEU A 170 -8.27 0.81 -16.63
C LEU A 170 -7.05 1.13 -17.48
N SER A 171 -6.96 2.36 -17.97
CA SER A 171 -5.72 2.82 -18.61
C SER A 171 -4.61 2.87 -17.58
N GLU A 172 -3.42 2.40 -17.97
CA GLU A 172 -2.23 2.42 -17.11
C GLU A 172 -1.94 3.83 -16.58
N ALA A 173 -2.05 4.86 -17.42
CA ALA A 173 -1.79 6.24 -17.04
C ALA A 173 -2.76 6.78 -15.96
N VAL A 174 -4.03 6.37 -15.99
CA VAL A 174 -5.01 6.75 -14.96
C VAL A 174 -4.78 5.96 -13.68
N TRP A 175 -4.48 4.66 -13.82
CA TRP A 175 -4.28 3.74 -12.71
C TRP A 175 -3.01 4.04 -11.90
N LEU A 176 -1.89 4.22 -12.61
CA LEU A 176 -0.56 4.48 -12.08
C LEU A 176 -0.25 5.97 -11.97
N ARG A 177 -1.28 6.80 -11.92
CA ARG A 177 -1.13 8.26 -11.86
C ARG A 177 -0.23 8.65 -10.68
N SER A 178 0.91 9.23 -10.98
CA SER A 178 1.85 9.78 -10.01
C SER A 178 1.67 11.31 -9.88
N PRO A 179 2.26 11.94 -8.84
CA PRO A 179 2.51 13.37 -8.85
C PRO A 179 3.28 13.78 -10.11
N LYS A 180 3.09 15.02 -10.56
CA LYS A 180 3.90 15.55 -11.66
C LYS A 180 5.37 15.55 -11.26
N ALA A 181 6.24 15.11 -12.17
CA ALA A 181 7.68 15.23 -12.00
C ALA A 181 8.04 16.69 -11.73
N GLN A 182 8.86 16.92 -10.72
CA GLN A 182 9.31 18.23 -10.27
C GLN A 182 10.67 18.10 -9.59
N ALA A 183 11.38 19.21 -9.45
CA ALA A 183 12.64 19.23 -8.71
C ALA A 183 12.38 19.10 -7.20
N PRO A 184 13.27 18.45 -6.42
CA PRO A 184 13.08 18.29 -4.98
C PRO A 184 12.97 19.64 -4.24
N GLU A 185 13.71 20.65 -4.68
CA GLU A 185 13.66 22.02 -4.14
C GLU A 185 12.27 22.64 -4.30
N GLN A 186 11.60 22.40 -5.43
CA GLN A 186 10.26 22.95 -5.70
C GLN A 186 9.22 22.34 -4.75
N LEU A 187 9.36 21.03 -4.45
CA LEU A 187 8.48 20.36 -3.50
C LEU A 187 8.66 20.93 -2.09
N ILE A 188 9.91 21.04 -1.63
CA ILE A 188 10.24 21.58 -0.30
C ILE A 188 9.76 23.02 -0.18
N GLN A 189 10.11 23.89 -1.13
CA GLN A 189 9.72 25.29 -1.12
C GLN A 189 8.20 25.49 -1.04
N ARG A 190 7.43 24.63 -1.72
CA ARG A 190 5.97 24.67 -1.64
C ARG A 190 5.45 24.41 -0.22
N PHE A 191 6.02 23.41 0.46
CA PHE A 191 5.65 23.09 1.85
C PHE A 191 6.17 24.13 2.84
N GLU A 192 7.36 24.68 2.62
CA GLU A 192 7.90 25.78 3.42
C GLU A 192 7.04 27.05 3.30
N ASN A 193 6.56 27.38 2.10
CA ASN A 193 5.63 28.49 1.89
C ASN A 193 4.30 28.28 2.64
N GLN A 194 3.77 27.06 2.60
CA GLN A 194 2.57 26.69 3.37
C GLN A 194 2.82 26.82 4.87
N LEU A 195 3.95 26.33 5.35
CA LEU A 195 4.35 26.40 6.75
C LEU A 195 4.54 27.85 7.22
N ALA A 196 5.21 28.68 6.41
CA ALA A 196 5.42 30.10 6.69
C ALA A 196 4.11 30.89 6.77
N SER A 197 3.05 30.45 6.09
CA SER A 197 1.71 31.04 6.16
C SER A 197 0.94 30.67 7.45
N GLN A 198 1.43 29.70 8.22
CA GLN A 198 0.82 29.32 9.50
C GLN A 198 1.22 30.29 10.62
N PRO A 199 0.31 30.55 11.58
CA PRO A 199 0.67 31.26 12.80
C PRO A 199 1.70 30.46 13.61
N THR A 200 2.43 31.15 14.48
CA THR A 200 3.25 30.46 15.47
C THR A 200 2.36 29.68 16.42
N CYS A 201 2.80 28.49 16.82
CA CYS A 201 2.05 27.59 17.70
C CYS A 201 2.82 27.29 18.99
N GLY A 202 2.08 26.87 20.02
CA GLY A 202 2.67 26.40 21.27
C GLY A 202 3.32 25.02 21.13
N PRO A 203 3.98 24.54 22.18
CA PRO A 203 4.59 23.21 22.18
C PRO A 203 3.51 22.12 22.01
N VAL A 204 3.85 21.06 21.28
CA VAL A 204 3.01 19.86 21.12
C VAL A 204 3.67 18.72 21.87
N SER A 205 3.00 18.21 22.90
CA SER A 205 3.48 17.06 23.66
C SER A 205 3.50 15.80 22.79
N GLY A 206 4.56 15.02 22.87
CA GLY A 206 4.72 13.79 22.09
C GLY A 206 4.98 14.00 20.60
N LEU A 207 5.38 15.20 20.16
CA LEU A 207 5.82 15.44 18.79
C LEU A 207 7.04 14.58 18.47
N GLU A 208 6.98 13.84 17.37
CA GLU A 208 8.11 13.11 16.79
C GLU A 208 8.49 13.73 15.45
N ILE A 209 9.77 13.75 15.14
CA ILE A 209 10.31 14.16 13.84
C ILE A 209 11.08 13.02 13.20
N LEU A 210 11.16 13.08 11.88
CA LEU A 210 11.99 12.20 11.09
C LEU A 210 13.37 12.86 10.94
N ASP A 211 14.35 12.33 11.66
CA ASP A 211 15.72 12.81 11.66
C ASP A 211 16.40 12.56 10.30
N ARG A 212 16.95 13.64 9.72
CA ARG A 212 17.69 13.63 8.46
C ARG A 212 19.14 13.21 8.61
N ASP A 213 19.70 13.30 9.81
CA ASP A 213 21.10 12.98 10.07
C ASP A 213 21.30 11.48 10.36
N THR A 214 20.21 10.78 10.72
CA THR A 214 20.19 9.33 10.87
C THR A 214 20.15 8.62 9.50
N LYS A 215 20.89 7.51 9.38
CA LYS A 215 21.06 6.74 8.14
C LYS A 215 19.73 6.41 7.44
N VAL A 216 19.62 6.78 6.16
CA VAL A 216 18.43 6.56 5.31
C VAL A 216 18.02 5.09 5.12
N THR A 217 18.93 4.14 5.38
CA THR A 217 18.63 2.70 5.29
C THR A 217 17.99 2.13 6.57
N TYR A 218 17.77 2.95 7.60
CA TYR A 218 17.15 2.52 8.85
C TYR A 218 15.96 3.40 9.23
N TYR A 219 14.90 3.34 8.42
CA TYR A 219 13.71 4.19 8.56
C TYR A 219 13.13 4.25 9.99
N ARG A 220 12.94 3.10 10.66
CA ARG A 220 12.37 3.07 12.01
C ARG A 220 13.19 3.87 13.02
N GLY A 221 14.52 3.84 12.91
CA GLY A 221 15.42 4.55 13.81
C GLY A 221 15.51 6.04 13.59
N ARG A 222 14.92 6.56 12.50
CA ARG A 222 14.93 8.00 12.21
C ARG A 222 13.87 8.76 13.00
N TRP A 223 12.85 8.07 13.52
CA TRP A 223 11.82 8.70 14.33
C TRP A 223 12.33 8.99 15.74
N GLY A 224 12.17 10.23 16.19
CA GLY A 224 12.56 10.63 17.54
C GLY A 224 12.06 12.01 17.93
N ALA A 225 12.29 12.40 19.18
CA ALA A 225 11.92 13.71 19.68
C ALA A 225 12.76 14.84 19.04
N PRO A 226 12.21 16.07 18.90
CA PRO A 226 12.89 17.24 18.35
C PRO A 226 14.27 17.61 18.92
N ARG A 227 14.53 17.32 20.21
CA ARG A 227 15.80 17.58 20.92
C ARG A 227 16.39 18.99 20.68
N GLU A 228 17.51 19.12 19.97
CA GLU A 228 18.17 20.41 19.66
C GLU A 228 18.03 20.80 18.19
N HIS A 229 17.23 20.06 17.41
CA HIS A 229 17.11 20.26 15.98
C HIS A 229 16.51 21.63 15.63
N THR A 230 17.05 22.24 14.58
CA THR A 230 16.58 23.51 14.00
C THR A 230 16.34 23.35 12.51
N GLY A 231 15.30 24.01 11.99
CA GLY A 231 14.89 23.95 10.60
C GLY A 231 13.55 23.23 10.43
N THR A 232 13.30 22.71 9.23
CA THR A 232 12.02 22.07 8.89
C THR A 232 12.12 20.56 8.81
N PHE A 233 11.11 19.85 9.32
CA PHE A 233 11.11 18.40 9.43
C PHE A 233 9.73 17.82 9.11
N VAL A 234 9.72 16.63 8.52
CA VAL A 234 8.54 15.77 8.55
C VAL A 234 8.33 15.32 9.99
N ALA A 235 7.09 15.38 10.47
CA ALA A 235 6.73 15.13 11.84
C ALA A 235 5.49 14.25 11.97
N ARG A 236 5.32 13.69 13.16
CA ARG A 236 4.08 13.07 13.63
C ARG A 236 3.67 13.73 14.93
N ARG A 237 2.41 14.18 15.00
CA ARG A 237 1.83 14.71 16.23
C ARG A 237 0.71 13.81 16.74
N PRO A 238 0.61 13.57 18.06
CA PRO A 238 -0.52 12.87 18.64
C PRO A 238 -1.84 13.62 18.39
N GLN A 239 -2.93 12.88 18.40
CA GLN A 239 -4.30 13.40 18.47
C GLN A 239 -5.09 12.61 19.53
N GLU A 240 -6.19 13.17 20.01
CA GLU A 240 -6.98 12.60 21.11
C GLU A 240 -7.52 11.21 20.79
N PHE A 241 -7.94 10.99 19.54
CA PHE A 241 -8.44 9.72 19.04
C PHE A 241 -7.82 9.41 17.67
N GLY A 242 -7.48 8.14 17.43
CA GLY A 242 -6.95 7.66 16.16
C GLY A 242 -5.41 7.70 16.05
N ALA A 243 -4.91 7.39 14.85
CA ALA A 243 -3.47 7.33 14.58
C ALA A 243 -2.83 8.73 14.62
N PRO A 244 -1.54 8.88 14.99
CA PRO A 244 -0.86 10.17 14.94
C PRO A 244 -0.97 10.84 13.56
N LEU A 245 -1.17 12.15 13.57
CA LEU A 245 -1.29 12.93 12.34
C LEU A 245 0.10 13.19 11.77
N TRP A 246 0.22 13.01 10.46
CA TRP A 246 1.40 13.42 9.72
C TRP A 246 1.41 14.94 9.60
N SER A 247 2.58 15.55 9.79
CA SER A 247 2.73 16.99 9.76
C SER A 247 4.08 17.40 9.16
N PHE A 248 4.21 18.66 8.82
CA PHE A 248 5.48 19.32 8.49
C PHE A 248 5.70 20.46 9.47
N ALA A 249 6.84 20.46 10.16
CA ALA A 249 7.09 21.30 11.33
C ALA A 249 8.34 22.17 11.16
N GLU A 250 8.27 23.41 11.64
CA GLU A 250 9.41 24.32 11.80
C GLU A 250 9.86 24.28 13.26
N LEU A 251 11.11 23.93 13.50
CA LEU A 251 11.73 23.86 14.81
C LEU A 251 12.83 24.91 14.96
N VAL A 252 12.96 25.45 16.17
CA VAL A 252 14.10 26.28 16.60
C VAL A 252 14.62 25.71 17.91
N ASN A 253 15.83 25.17 17.91
CA ASN A 253 16.47 24.51 19.06
C ASN A 253 15.52 23.52 19.77
N GLY A 254 14.91 22.61 19.00
CA GLY A 254 13.94 21.63 19.49
C GLY A 254 12.53 22.14 19.76
N THR A 255 12.33 23.45 19.77
CA THR A 255 11.04 24.05 20.09
C THR A 255 10.21 24.22 18.83
N LEU A 256 8.98 23.71 18.85
CA LEU A 256 8.04 23.88 17.76
C LEU A 256 7.68 25.36 17.59
N LYS A 257 7.84 25.85 16.36
CA LYS A 257 7.50 27.22 15.98
C LYS A 257 6.24 27.27 15.13
N ARG A 258 6.18 26.43 14.08
CA ARG A 258 5.02 26.31 13.19
C ARG A 258 4.79 24.86 12.81
N ILE A 259 3.57 24.50 12.47
CA ILE A 259 3.21 23.16 12.02
C ILE A 259 2.08 23.24 11.00
N VAL A 260 2.11 22.37 10.00
CA VAL A 260 1.01 22.14 9.07
C VAL A 260 0.75 20.64 8.98
N ASP A 261 -0.52 20.24 9.04
CA ASP A 261 -0.90 18.84 8.90
C ASP A 261 -0.86 18.40 7.43
N LEU A 262 -0.50 17.14 7.23
CA LEU A 262 -0.44 16.45 5.96
C LEU A 262 -1.62 15.47 5.88
N PRO A 263 -2.30 15.38 4.73
CA PRO A 263 -1.99 16.07 3.49
C PRO A 263 -2.59 17.50 3.46
N PRO A 264 -1.99 18.46 2.74
CA PRO A 264 -2.59 19.78 2.57
C PRO A 264 -3.97 19.70 1.91
N LYS A 265 -4.81 20.73 2.10
CA LYS A 265 -6.12 20.82 1.42
C LYS A 265 -5.96 20.62 -0.09
N HIS A 266 -6.85 19.83 -0.68
CA HIS A 266 -6.86 19.45 -2.10
C HIS A 266 -5.67 18.61 -2.58
N PHE A 267 -4.89 18.04 -1.66
CA PHE A 267 -3.88 17.06 -2.02
C PHE A 267 -4.53 15.67 -2.12
N ARG A 268 -4.32 15.00 -3.26
CA ARG A 268 -5.01 13.75 -3.60
C ARG A 268 -4.55 12.54 -2.78
N TRP A 269 -3.34 12.59 -2.22
CA TRP A 269 -2.70 11.44 -1.56
C TRP A 269 -2.79 11.55 -0.05
N ARG A 270 -2.56 10.43 0.63
CA ARG A 270 -2.66 10.34 2.09
C ARG A 270 -1.57 11.16 2.77
N GLY A 271 -1.75 11.43 4.06
CA GLY A 271 -0.77 12.17 4.86
C GLY A 271 0.62 11.52 4.88
N CYS A 272 0.66 10.18 4.99
CA CYS A 272 1.91 9.41 4.90
C CYS A 272 2.57 9.53 3.53
N ASP A 273 1.80 9.44 2.43
CA ASP A 273 2.33 9.53 1.07
C ASP A 273 2.96 10.92 0.81
N ALA A 274 2.30 11.99 1.29
CA ALA A 274 2.83 13.34 1.23
C ALA A 274 4.12 13.48 2.06
N ALA A 275 4.11 12.93 3.28
CA ALA A 275 5.23 12.98 4.21
C ALA A 275 6.46 12.23 3.68
N TRP A 276 6.29 11.01 3.17
CA TRP A 276 7.36 10.22 2.59
C TRP A 276 7.94 10.87 1.34
N HIS A 277 7.09 11.40 0.45
CA HIS A 277 7.56 12.12 -0.74
C HIS A 277 8.36 13.37 -0.36
N LEU A 278 7.88 14.14 0.63
CA LEU A 278 8.61 15.31 1.14
C LEU A 278 9.92 14.91 1.81
N GLN A 279 9.95 13.82 2.59
CA GLN A 279 11.18 13.36 3.22
C GLN A 279 12.23 12.95 2.18
N MET A 280 11.83 12.28 1.10
CA MET A 280 12.74 11.93 0.01
C MET A 280 13.37 13.15 -0.65
N ALA A 281 12.59 14.24 -0.83
CA ALA A 281 13.13 15.51 -1.32
C ALA A 281 14.15 16.09 -0.33
N ILE A 282 13.82 16.14 0.96
CA ILE A 282 14.70 16.65 2.02
C ILE A 282 16.02 15.87 2.04
N ASP A 283 15.95 14.55 2.01
CA ASP A 283 17.10 13.64 2.00
C ASP A 283 17.98 13.87 0.75
N CYS A 284 17.36 14.06 -0.42
CA CYS A 284 18.06 14.38 -1.66
C CYS A 284 18.83 15.71 -1.57
N ILE A 285 18.19 16.78 -1.09
CA ILE A 285 18.82 18.11 -0.95
C ILE A 285 19.93 18.09 0.10
N ALA A 286 19.78 17.29 1.15
CA ALA A 286 20.80 17.10 2.17
C ALA A 286 22.02 16.28 1.67
N GLY A 287 22.03 15.84 0.41
CA GLY A 287 23.12 15.03 -0.16
C GLY A 287 23.11 13.57 0.31
N GLN A 288 22.03 13.12 0.94
CA GLN A 288 21.84 11.76 1.41
C GLN A 288 20.54 11.17 0.84
N PRO A 289 20.38 11.07 -0.49
CA PRO A 289 19.15 10.55 -1.09
C PRO A 289 18.86 9.13 -0.58
N GLN A 290 17.57 8.82 -0.41
CA GLN A 290 17.15 7.48 0.00
C GLN A 290 17.56 6.45 -1.06
N GLN A 291 17.86 5.25 -0.58
CA GLN A 291 18.48 4.20 -1.38
C GLN A 291 17.56 3.00 -1.54
N TYR A 292 17.73 2.29 -2.65
CA TYR A 292 17.23 0.94 -2.86
C TYR A 292 18.37 0.07 -3.39
N ARG A 293 18.41 -1.20 -3.00
CA ARG A 293 19.40 -2.14 -3.53
C ARG A 293 18.87 -2.80 -4.79
N ARG A 294 19.72 -2.88 -5.81
CA ARG A 294 19.42 -3.52 -7.10
C ARG A 294 20.26 -4.78 -7.27
N SER A 295 19.63 -5.89 -7.64
CA SER A 295 20.33 -7.14 -7.99
C SER A 295 19.65 -7.85 -9.17
N ALA A 296 20.46 -8.48 -10.02
CA ALA A 296 19.95 -9.34 -11.08
C ALA A 296 19.55 -10.71 -10.49
N THR A 297 18.46 -11.27 -11.00
CA THR A 297 18.00 -12.63 -10.69
C THR A 297 17.73 -13.39 -11.99
N GLU A 298 17.44 -14.69 -11.91
CA GLU A 298 17.09 -15.49 -13.09
C GLU A 298 15.79 -15.01 -13.76
N ALA A 299 14.86 -14.49 -12.96
CA ALA A 299 13.53 -14.06 -13.42
C ALA A 299 13.44 -12.57 -13.78
N GLY A 300 14.41 -11.75 -13.35
CA GLY A 300 14.35 -10.31 -13.59
C GLY A 300 15.37 -9.50 -12.81
N ILE A 301 14.93 -8.32 -12.36
CA ILE A 301 15.71 -7.42 -11.52
C ILE A 301 14.97 -7.27 -10.20
N ARG A 302 15.66 -7.55 -9.09
CA ARG A 302 15.15 -7.37 -7.74
C ARG A 302 15.50 -5.97 -7.23
N PHE A 303 14.51 -5.29 -6.67
CA PHE A 303 14.63 -4.04 -5.92
C PHE A 303 14.29 -4.28 -4.45
N ASP A 304 15.24 -4.01 -3.56
CA ASP A 304 15.04 -4.03 -2.10
C ASP A 304 14.99 -2.59 -1.57
N PHE A 305 13.92 -2.23 -0.87
CA PHE A 305 13.73 -0.87 -0.37
C PHE A 305 13.98 -0.78 1.14
N PHE A 306 14.65 0.29 1.59
CA PHE A 306 14.99 0.50 3.01
C PHE A 306 14.21 1.64 3.68
N SER A 307 13.43 2.36 2.89
CA SER A 307 12.50 3.40 3.32
C SER A 307 11.14 3.17 2.66
N PRO A 308 10.03 3.56 3.32
CA PRO A 308 8.70 3.42 2.75
C PRO A 308 8.55 4.25 1.48
N LEU A 309 7.72 3.78 0.55
CA LEU A 309 7.39 4.50 -0.66
C LEU A 309 5.97 5.04 -0.57
N PRO A 310 5.67 6.22 -1.16
CA PRO A 310 4.30 6.63 -1.38
C PRO A 310 3.51 5.55 -2.14
N LEU A 311 2.24 5.38 -1.79
CA LEU A 311 1.35 4.34 -2.34
C LEU A 311 1.33 4.32 -3.87
N TRP A 312 1.37 5.49 -4.51
CA TRP A 312 1.39 5.59 -5.98
C TRP A 312 2.66 5.01 -6.62
N ALA A 313 3.81 5.03 -5.93
CA ALA A 313 5.04 4.44 -6.41
C ALA A 313 5.06 2.93 -6.16
N GLN A 314 4.65 2.51 -4.96
CA GLN A 314 4.54 1.08 -4.62
C GLN A 314 3.55 0.35 -5.53
N ARG A 315 2.43 1.00 -5.89
CA ARG A 315 1.44 0.45 -6.83
C ARG A 315 2.07 0.11 -8.18
N ARG A 316 3.01 0.91 -8.70
CA ARG A 316 3.69 0.56 -9.96
C ARG A 316 4.51 -0.72 -9.83
N LEU A 317 5.26 -0.84 -8.73
CA LEU A 317 6.06 -2.03 -8.44
C LEU A 317 5.19 -3.28 -8.27
N MET A 318 4.01 -3.16 -7.67
CA MET A 318 3.03 -4.26 -7.59
C MET A 318 2.42 -4.60 -8.95
N VAL A 319 2.10 -3.59 -9.76
CA VAL A 319 1.47 -3.77 -11.07
C VAL A 319 2.44 -4.35 -12.09
N PHE A 320 3.74 -4.12 -12.01
CA PHE A 320 4.74 -4.62 -12.96
C PHE A 320 5.60 -5.76 -12.40
N GLY A 321 5.70 -5.85 -11.09
CA GLY A 321 6.54 -6.83 -10.40
C GLY A 321 5.78 -7.98 -9.77
N GLN A 322 6.55 -8.72 -8.98
CA GLN A 322 6.07 -9.66 -7.97
C GLN A 322 6.74 -9.32 -6.64
N GLU A 323 5.96 -9.26 -5.58
CA GLU A 323 6.50 -9.10 -4.23
C GLU A 323 7.35 -10.32 -3.86
N ARG A 324 8.51 -10.08 -3.23
CA ARG A 324 9.45 -11.12 -2.82
C ARG A 324 9.71 -11.06 -1.31
N PRO A 325 10.04 -12.19 -0.67
CA PRO A 325 10.44 -12.20 0.74
C PRO A 325 11.55 -11.18 1.02
N ARG A 326 11.35 -10.37 2.05
CA ARG A 326 12.29 -9.33 2.48
C ARG A 326 13.63 -9.93 2.91
N SER A 327 14.72 -9.23 2.62
CA SER A 327 16.08 -9.62 3.04
C SER A 327 16.87 -8.40 3.49
N ARG A 328 16.83 -8.13 4.80
CA ARG A 328 17.38 -6.91 5.42
C ARG A 328 16.85 -5.62 4.77
N SER A 329 15.61 -5.66 4.28
CA SER A 329 14.88 -4.58 3.61
C SER A 329 13.49 -4.47 4.22
N LEU A 330 12.80 -3.34 4.00
CA LEU A 330 11.41 -3.16 4.40
C LEU A 330 10.49 -4.03 3.54
N PHE A 331 10.69 -3.99 2.22
CA PHE A 331 10.00 -4.83 1.25
C PHE A 331 10.84 -4.98 -0.01
N ALA A 332 10.48 -5.94 -0.86
CA ALA A 332 11.20 -6.23 -2.08
C ALA A 332 10.24 -6.60 -3.22
N TYR A 333 10.60 -6.16 -4.43
CA TYR A 333 9.90 -6.53 -5.65
C TYR A 333 10.88 -7.07 -6.67
N GLU A 334 10.46 -8.08 -7.42
CA GLU A 334 11.17 -8.53 -8.61
C GLU A 334 10.39 -8.10 -9.85
N ILE A 335 11.05 -7.32 -10.71
CA ILE A 335 10.47 -6.76 -11.93
C ILE A 335 11.05 -7.51 -13.13
N PRO A 336 10.24 -7.92 -14.12
CA PRO A 336 10.72 -8.48 -15.37
C PRO A 336 11.74 -7.54 -16.05
N VAL A 337 12.77 -8.10 -16.69
CA VAL A 337 13.85 -7.32 -17.33
C VAL A 337 13.30 -6.26 -18.31
N ALA A 338 12.22 -6.60 -19.03
CA ALA A 338 11.58 -5.72 -20.00
C ALA A 338 10.97 -4.44 -19.39
N GLU A 339 10.63 -4.46 -18.10
CA GLU A 339 9.94 -3.37 -17.40
C GLU A 339 10.87 -2.67 -16.38
N ALA A 340 11.93 -3.34 -15.91
CA ALA A 340 12.80 -2.87 -14.84
C ALA A 340 13.47 -1.51 -15.09
N ALA A 341 13.88 -1.22 -16.33
CA ALA A 341 14.55 0.04 -16.66
C ALA A 341 13.61 1.25 -16.55
N GLU A 342 12.34 1.08 -16.92
CA GLU A 342 11.33 2.13 -16.84
C GLU A 342 10.91 2.39 -15.39
N GLU A 343 10.75 1.33 -14.60
CA GLU A 343 10.46 1.47 -13.17
C GLU A 343 11.62 2.13 -12.43
N GLU A 344 12.86 1.76 -12.76
CA GLU A 344 14.01 2.42 -12.19
C GLU A 344 14.07 3.92 -12.52
N LYS A 345 13.77 4.28 -13.78
CA LYS A 345 13.69 5.68 -14.19
C LYS A 345 12.62 6.43 -13.39
N ASN A 346 11.45 5.83 -13.17
CA ASN A 346 10.38 6.43 -12.38
C ASN A 346 10.80 6.68 -10.92
N LEU A 347 11.52 5.73 -10.29
CA LEU A 347 12.05 5.89 -8.93
C LEU A 347 13.05 7.04 -8.85
N LYS A 348 13.92 7.18 -9.84
CA LYS A 348 14.93 8.25 -9.92
C LYS A 348 14.29 9.62 -10.17
N GLU A 349 13.37 9.72 -11.13
CA GLU A 349 12.82 11.00 -11.57
C GLU A 349 11.74 11.56 -10.62
N ASN A 350 10.88 10.70 -10.04
CA ASN A 350 9.75 11.15 -9.23
C ASN A 350 10.02 11.12 -7.72
N LEU A 351 10.99 10.31 -7.28
CA LEU A 351 11.31 10.12 -5.86
C LEU A 351 12.78 10.40 -5.53
N TRP A 352 13.62 10.69 -6.53
CA TRP A 352 15.04 11.01 -6.33
C TRP A 352 15.83 9.90 -5.61
N LEU A 353 15.38 8.65 -5.75
CA LEU A 353 16.04 7.50 -5.15
C LEU A 353 17.30 7.12 -5.92
N VAL A 354 18.29 6.61 -5.20
CA VAL A 354 19.56 6.17 -5.77
C VAL A 354 19.74 4.66 -5.62
N PRO A 355 20.08 3.93 -6.70
CA PRO A 355 20.42 2.52 -6.60
C PRO A 355 21.72 2.33 -5.85
N THR A 356 21.77 1.30 -5.02
CA THR A 356 23.02 0.68 -4.59
C THR A 356 23.12 -0.69 -5.23
N ASP A 357 24.24 -0.98 -5.88
CA ASP A 357 24.48 -2.33 -6.37
C ASP A 357 24.77 -3.25 -5.16
N ALA A 358 24.29 -4.48 -5.25
CA ALA A 358 24.41 -5.49 -4.22
C ALA A 358 25.86 -5.98 -4.03
#